data_AF-A0A4V2DC03-F1
#
_entry.id   AF-A0A4V2DC03-F1
#
_cell.length_a   1.000
_cell.length_b   1.000
_cell.length_c   1.000
_cell.angle_alpha   90.00
_cell.angle_beta   90.00
_cell.angle_gamma   90.00
#
_symmetry.space_group_name_H-M   'P 1'
#
loop_
_entity.id
_entity.type
_entity.pdbx_description
1 polymer ?
#
loop_
_entity_poly.entity_id
_entity_poly.type
_entity_poly.pdbx_seq_one_letter_code
_entity_poly.pdbx_strand_id
1 'polypeptide(L)' 'MNKIIKKVSRAIQVVLLAPIKLPGKALQVLKYIAVGLGIIETVLNNEEDKPLETERKEDRDADDD' A
#
# COMPACT_ATOMS: atom_id res chain seq x y z
N MET A 1 -24.28 -0.55 9.12
CA MET A 1 -22.96 -0.59 8.45
C MET A 1 -22.90 -1.32 7.09
N ASN A 2 -23.91 -2.10 6.67
CA ASN A 2 -23.82 -2.94 5.46
C ASN A 2 -23.69 -2.20 4.12
N LYS A 3 -24.07 -0.91 4.05
CA LYS A 3 -24.04 -0.13 2.82
C LYS A 3 -22.62 0.30 2.42
N ILE A 4 -21.76 0.59 3.40
CA ILE A 4 -20.39 1.05 3.15
C ILE A 4 -19.54 -0.13 2.65
N ILE A 5 -19.60 -1.26 3.36
CA ILE A 5 -18.91 -2.49 2.97
C ILE A 5 -19.35 -2.96 1.56
N LYS A 6 -20.65 -2.90 1.26
CA LYS A 6 -21.15 -3.22 -0.10
C LYS A 6 -20.62 -2.28 -1.18
N LYS A 7 -20.46 -0.99 -0.90
CA LYS A 7 -19.88 -0.03 -1.84
C LYS A 7 -18.40 -0.30 -2.09
N VAL A 8 -17.63 -0.57 -1.03
CA VAL A 8 -16.21 -0.93 -1.12
C VAL A 8 -16.02 -2.24 -1.88
N SER A 9 -16.79 -3.27 -1.53
CA SER A 9 -16.76 -4.57 -2.21
C SER A 9 -17.06 -4.45 -3.70
N ARG A 10 -18.05 -3.62 -4.08
CA ARG A 10 -18.37 -3.37 -5.49
C ARG A 10 -17.28 -2.60 -6.22
N ALA A 11 -16.63 -1.63 -5.56
CA ALA A 11 -15.49 -0.92 -6.14
C ALA A 11 -14.31 -1.87 -6.40
N ILE A 12 -13.99 -2.73 -5.43
CA ILE A 12 -12.96 -3.77 -5.58
C ILE A 12 -13.30 -4.71 -6.73
N GLN A 13 -14.55 -5.18 -6.82
CA GLN A 13 -15.00 -6.02 -7.93
C GLN A 13 -14.84 -5.34 -9.29
N VAL A 14 -15.21 -4.07 -9.40
CA VAL A 14 -15.04 -3.30 -10.64
C VAL A 14 -13.56 -3.17 -11.03
N VAL A 15 -12.68 -2.98 -10.05
CA VAL A 15 -11.22 -2.93 -10.29
C VAL A 15 -10.69 -4.30 -10.75
N LEU A 16 -11.16 -5.40 -10.15
CA LEU A 16 -10.75 -6.77 -10.51
C LEU A 16 -11.30 -7.23 -11.87
N LEU A 17 -12.53 -6.81 -12.21
CA LEU A 17 -13.20 -7.14 -13.46
C LEU A 17 -12.77 -6.24 -14.64
N ALA A 18 -12.05 -5.15 -14.37
CA ALA A 18 -11.67 -4.22 -15.42
C ALA A 18 -10.64 -4.84 -16.39
N PRO A 19 -10.68 -4.48 -17.69
CA PRO A 19 -9.67 -4.90 -18.65
C PRO A 19 -8.26 -4.47 -18.20
N ILE A 20 -7.24 -5.24 -18.60
CA ILE A 20 -5.83 -5.31 -18.12
C ILE A 20 -5.10 -3.96 -17.96
N LYS A 21 -5.65 -2.84 -18.45
CA LYS A 21 -5.11 -1.48 -18.33
C LYS A 21 -5.03 -0.94 -16.89
N LEU A 22 -5.78 -1.48 -15.93
CA LEU A 22 -5.71 -1.14 -14.51
C LEU A 22 -4.67 -1.97 -13.71
N PRO A 23 -4.57 -3.30 -13.82
CA PRO A 23 -3.53 -4.06 -13.14
C PRO A 23 -2.11 -3.59 -13.49
N GLY A 24 -1.85 -3.13 -14.72
CA GLY A 24 -0.57 -2.52 -15.09
C GLY A 24 -0.22 -1.22 -14.35
N LYS A 25 -1.20 -0.52 -13.77
CA LYS A 25 -1.01 0.70 -12.97
C LYS A 25 -1.19 0.46 -11.46
N ALA A 26 -1.55 -0.76 -11.05
CA ALA A 26 -1.78 -1.10 -9.66
C ALA A 26 -0.54 -0.85 -8.78
N LEU A 27 0.66 -1.12 -9.31
CA LEU A 27 1.92 -0.84 -8.63
C LEU A 27 2.07 0.66 -8.30
N GLN A 28 1.66 1.53 -9.21
CA GLN A 28 1.77 2.98 -9.02
C GLN A 28 0.74 3.48 -8.00
N VAL A 29 -0.49 2.93 -8.02
CA VAL A 29 -1.51 3.19 -7.01
C VAL A 29 -1.05 2.73 -5.62
N LEU A 30 -0.41 1.56 -5.53
CA LEU A 30 0.11 1.03 -4.27
C LEU A 30 1.20 1.92 -3.67
N LYS A 31 2.07 2.51 -4.50
CA LYS A 31 3.07 3.51 -4.03
C LYS A 31 2.40 4.71 -3.37
N TYR A 32 1.33 5.24 -3.95
CA TYR A 32 0.61 6.37 -3.36
C TYR A 32 -0.12 5.99 -2.07
N ILE A 33 -0.65 4.76 -1.98
CA ILE A 33 -1.24 4.24 -0.75
C ILE A 33 -0.17 4.12 0.35
N ALA A 34 1.01 3.58 0.03
CA ALA A 34 2.11 3.46 0.98
C ALA A 34 2.61 4.81 1.49
N VAL A 35 2.76 5.80 0.60
CA VAL A 35 3.12 7.17 1.00
C VAL A 35 2.05 7.78 1.90
N GLY A 36 0.77 7.64 1.53
CA GLY A 36 -0.34 8.14 2.36
C GLY A 36 -0.40 7.48 3.73
N LEU A 37 -0.24 6.16 3.80
CA LEU A 37 -0.21 5.41 5.06
C LEU A 37 0.98 5.78 5.93
N GLY A 38 2.18 5.93 5.35
CA GLY A 38 3.37 6.36 6.10
C GLY A 38 3.23 7.78 6.67
N ILE A 39 2.56 8.69 5.96
CA ILE A 39 2.25 10.03 6.48
C ILE A 39 1.25 9.95 7.63
N ILE A 40 0.15 9.18 7.46
CA ILE A 40 -0.86 8.99 8.51
C ILE A 40 -0.21 8.39 9.76
N GLU A 41 0.61 7.36 9.60
CA GLU A 41 1.35 6.71 10.67
C GLU A 41 2.32 7.69 11.35
N THR A 42 3.05 8.51 10.59
CA THR A 42 3.93 9.54 11.17
C THR A 42 3.14 10.59 11.96
N VAL A 43 1.98 11.01 11.47
CA VAL A 43 1.14 12.01 12.17
C VAL A 43 0.52 11.42 13.44
N LEU A 44 0.05 10.17 13.41
CA LEU A 44 -0.49 9.49 14.60
C LEU A 44 0.63 9.14 15.60
N ASN A 45 1.80 8.71 15.14
CA ASN A 45 2.94 8.37 16.00
C ASN A 45 3.67 9.60 16.54
N ASN A 46 3.49 10.80 15.95
CA ASN A 46 3.98 12.04 16.55
C ASN A 46 3.25 12.39 17.86
N GLU A 47 2.18 11.67 18.24
CA GLU A 47 1.58 11.73 19.58
C GLU A 47 2.25 10.74 20.58
N GLU A 48 3.01 9.74 20.12
CA GLU A 48 3.71 8.77 20.98
C GLU A 48 5.10 8.40 20.38
N ASP A 49 6.17 8.99 20.92
CA ASP A 49 7.58 8.74 20.59
C ASP A 49 7.93 7.24 20.48
N LYS A 50 7.96 6.64 19.27
CA LYS A 50 8.77 5.43 18.97
C LYS A 50 9.26 5.38 17.51
N PRO A 51 10.49 4.86 17.26
CA PRO A 51 11.04 4.76 15.90
C PRO A 51 10.43 3.60 15.13
N LEU A 52 10.03 3.85 13.89
CA LEU A 52 9.65 2.83 12.91
C LEU A 52 10.92 2.23 12.28
N GLU A 53 11.29 1.02 12.69
CA GLU A 53 12.26 0.21 11.94
C GLU A 53 11.64 -0.22 10.60
N THR A 54 12.03 0.47 9.54
CA THR A 54 11.90 -0.06 8.18
C THR A 54 13.02 -1.08 7.97
N GLU A 55 12.69 -2.37 8.08
CA GLU A 55 13.51 -3.42 7.48
C GLU A 55 13.44 -3.27 5.95
N ARG A 56 14.40 -2.54 5.37
CA ARG A 56 14.82 -2.83 4.01
C ARG A 56 15.63 -4.12 4.08
N LYS A 57 15.04 -5.21 3.62
CA LYS A 57 15.84 -6.33 3.11
C LYS A 57 16.56 -5.82 1.88
N GLU A 58 17.79 -5.38 2.11
CA GLU A 58 18.82 -5.29 1.09
C GLU A 58 19.09 -6.73 0.67
N ASP A 59 18.46 -7.13 -0.44
CA ASP A 59 18.96 -8.21 -1.27
C ASP A 59 20.35 -7.77 -1.73
N ARG A 60 21.37 -8.06 -0.92
CA ARG A 60 22.76 -8.01 -1.40
C ARG A 60 22.93 -9.19 -2.32
N ASP A 61 22.83 -8.84 -3.59
CA ASP A 61 23.51 -9.44 -4.73
C ASP A 61 24.49 -10.55 -4.32
N ALA A 62 24.10 -11.77 -4.68
CA ALA A 62 25.03 -12.86 -4.84
C ALA A 62 25.93 -12.51 -6.02
N ASP A 63 27.15 -12.07 -5.75
CA ASP A 63 28.26 -12.18 -6.68
C ASP A 63 29.59 -12.31 -5.92
N ASP A 64 30.39 -13.24 -6.44
CA ASP A 64 31.85 -13.46 -6.33
C ASP A 64 32.45 -14.53 -5.39
N ASP A 65 33.23 -15.39 -6.07
CA ASP A 65 34.16 -16.51 -5.73
C ASP A 65 33.62 -17.95 -5.53
#